data_AF-A0A9R0XGV0-F1
#
_entry.id   AF-A0A9R0XGV0-F1
#
_cell.length_a   1.000
_cell.length_b   1.000
_cell.length_c   1.000
_cell.angle_alpha   90.00
_cell.angle_beta   90.00
_cell.angle_gamma   90.00
#
_symmetry.space_group_name_H-M   'P 1'
#
loop_
_entity.id
_entity.type
_entity.pdbx_description
1 polymer ?
#
loop_
_entity_poly.entity_id
_entity_poly.type
_entity_poly.pdbx_seq_one_letter_code
_entity_poly.pdbx_strand_id
1 'polypeptide(L)'
;MQMDSYYFHDDAHLFAGCGVPGSPDLPFADLIASLSEPLPAVVESQSAFREYRGVGLELPGTARGGTGNGINIHRRMMGVLGRMGPAAEEEERPQHQQQQAAGAVESSRGFRHMMRERQRREKLSQSYADLYAMVSSRSKQDKNSIVQSAAVYIHELKVAKEQLQRRNDELKAKILGHDEQQQCVKVQFEVDEPSSSVDSMIGALTRLKSMNVKTRGIHSILSGQRLTTEMNVETTVS
;
A
#
# COMPACT_ATOMS: atom_id res chain seq x y z
N MET A 1 18.07 -6.71 -31.80
CA MET A 1 17.60 -6.76 -30.40
C MET A 1 18.78 -7.18 -29.54
N GLN A 2 19.43 -6.21 -28.91
CA GLN A 2 20.49 -6.43 -27.91
C GLN A 2 19.85 -6.14 -26.55
N MET A 3 20.00 -7.08 -25.62
CA MET A 3 19.50 -7.00 -24.25
C MET A 3 20.66 -6.56 -23.38
N ASP A 4 20.63 -5.32 -22.88
CA ASP A 4 21.59 -4.86 -21.90
C ASP A 4 21.20 -5.38 -20.51
N SER A 5 22.08 -6.20 -19.96
CA SER A 5 22.02 -6.80 -18.62
C SER A 5 22.46 -5.76 -17.59
N TYR A 6 21.52 -5.25 -16.79
CA TYR A 6 21.83 -4.38 -15.66
C TYR A 6 22.23 -5.23 -14.45
N TYR A 7 23.54 -5.37 -14.26
CA TYR A 7 24.15 -5.90 -13.05
C TYR A 7 23.89 -5.00 -11.85
N PHE A 8 23.41 -5.62 -10.77
CA PHE A 8 23.46 -5.14 -9.40
C PHE A 8 24.88 -4.67 -9.03
N HIS A 9 25.01 -3.52 -8.37
CA HIS A 9 26.20 -3.18 -7.59
C HIS A 9 25.81 -3.19 -6.10
N ASP A 10 26.44 -4.12 -5.38
CA ASP A 10 26.54 -4.15 -3.93
C ASP A 10 27.39 -2.96 -3.47
N ASP A 11 26.78 -1.99 -2.78
CA ASP A 11 27.51 -1.01 -1.99
C ASP A 11 27.38 -1.35 -0.50
N ALA A 12 28.18 -2.32 -0.08
CA ALA A 12 28.49 -2.58 1.31
C ALA A 12 29.82 -1.91 1.67
N HIS A 13 29.78 -0.61 2.01
CA HIS A 13 30.91 0.07 2.64
C HIS A 13 30.50 0.81 3.91
N LEU A 14 30.72 0.10 5.02
CA LEU A 14 31.54 0.54 6.14
C LEU A 14 31.04 1.72 6.96
N PHE A 15 30.28 1.33 7.99
CA PHE A 15 30.27 1.93 9.32
C PHE A 15 31.71 2.03 9.88
N ALA A 16 32.31 3.22 9.88
CA ALA A 16 33.52 3.50 10.66
C ALA A 16 33.69 5.03 10.81
N GLY A 17 33.72 5.51 12.06
CA GLY A 17 34.22 6.86 12.36
C GLY A 17 33.46 7.60 13.46
N CYS A 18 33.71 7.22 14.72
CA CYS A 18 33.54 8.15 15.83
C CYS A 18 34.43 9.38 15.61
N GLY A 19 33.85 10.57 15.70
CA GLY A 19 34.57 11.84 15.72
C GLY A 19 33.80 12.83 16.58
N VAL A 20 34.19 12.93 17.85
CA VAL A 20 33.73 13.95 18.79
C VAL A 20 34.45 15.27 18.47
N PRO A 21 33.76 16.39 18.21
CA PRO A 21 34.36 17.70 18.38
C PRO A 21 34.04 18.22 19.79
N GLY A 22 35.10 18.66 20.48
CA GLY A 22 35.10 19.01 21.89
C GLY A 22 34.23 20.20 22.28
N SER A 23 33.80 20.15 23.55
CA SER A 23 33.22 21.25 24.31
C SER A 23 34.11 22.50 24.32
N PRO A 24 33.52 23.69 24.16
CA PRO A 24 33.97 24.88 24.85
C PRO A 24 33.13 25.10 26.11
N ASP A 25 33.79 25.11 27.27
CA ASP A 25 33.24 25.56 28.54
C ASP A 25 32.71 27.00 28.42
N LEU A 26 31.42 27.19 28.67
CA LEU A 26 30.84 28.52 28.90
C LEU A 26 29.97 28.49 30.17
N PRO A 27 30.15 29.44 31.09
CA PRO A 27 29.49 29.45 32.39
C PRO A 27 27.99 29.77 32.25
N PHE A 28 27.17 29.00 32.96
CA PHE A 28 25.71 29.06 33.06
C PHE A 28 25.11 30.42 33.51
N ALA A 29 25.92 31.44 33.74
CA ALA A 29 25.52 32.70 34.35
C ALA A 29 24.93 33.75 33.36
N ASP A 30 25.20 33.65 32.06
CA ASP A 30 24.70 34.62 31.07
C ASP A 30 23.29 34.30 30.51
N LEU A 31 22.73 33.13 30.84
CA LEU A 31 21.40 32.73 30.35
C LEU A 31 20.25 33.39 31.13
N ILE A 32 20.49 33.81 32.37
CA ILE A 32 19.45 34.38 33.25
C ILE A 32 19.36 35.91 33.11
N ALA A 33 20.41 36.57 32.62
CA ALA A 33 20.43 38.03 32.44
C ALA A 33 19.67 38.53 31.19
N SER A 34 19.23 37.64 30.29
CA SER A 34 18.53 38.01 29.06
C SER A 34 16.98 37.98 29.17
N LEU A 35 16.42 37.79 30.37
CA LEU A 35 14.97 37.75 30.62
C LEU A 35 14.36 39.10 31.06
N SER A 36 15.07 40.22 30.89
CA SER A 36 14.50 41.54 31.13
C SER A 36 14.82 42.48 29.96
N GLU A 37 14.01 42.38 28.92
CA GLU A 37 13.93 43.42 27.89
C GLU A 37 12.45 43.67 27.55
N PRO A 38 12.00 44.95 27.52
CA PRO A 38 10.60 45.30 27.47
C PRO A 38 9.99 45.12 26.07
N LEU A 39 8.71 44.73 26.06
CA LEU A 39 7.84 44.50 24.91
C LEU A 39 7.93 45.60 23.83
N PRO A 40 8.22 45.28 22.56
CA PRO A 40 7.87 46.15 21.46
C PRO A 40 6.36 46.08 21.17
N ALA A 41 5.78 47.26 20.95
CA ALA A 41 4.36 47.47 20.69
C ALA A 41 3.82 46.62 19.53
N VAL A 42 2.55 46.23 19.68
CA VAL A 42 1.71 45.53 18.70
C VAL A 42 1.86 46.18 17.31
N VAL A 43 2.46 45.44 16.37
CA VAL A 43 2.44 45.80 14.95
C VAL A 43 1.25 45.06 14.34
N GLU A 44 0.27 45.82 13.87
CA GLU A 44 -0.93 45.34 13.20
C GLU A 44 -0.58 44.43 12.02
N SER A 45 -1.33 43.34 11.91
CA SER A 45 -1.29 42.35 10.83
C SER A 45 -1.36 43.01 9.45
N GLN A 46 -0.23 43.15 8.76
CA GLN A 46 -0.23 43.48 7.33
C GLN A 46 -0.68 42.24 6.54
N SER A 47 -1.98 42.16 6.27
CA SER A 47 -2.56 41.23 5.30
C SER A 47 -1.99 41.50 3.91
N ALA A 48 -1.47 40.45 3.25
CA ALA A 48 -1.01 40.50 1.86
C ALA A 48 -2.15 40.61 0.82
N PHE A 49 -3.41 40.62 1.28
CA PHE A 49 -4.58 40.78 0.41
C PHE A 49 -5.01 42.24 0.39
N ARG A 50 -4.65 42.96 -0.68
CA ARG A 50 -5.28 44.24 -1.00
C ARG A 50 -6.70 44.00 -1.51
N GLU A 51 -7.66 44.65 -0.86
CA GLU A 51 -9.02 44.77 -1.33
C GLU A 51 -9.05 45.53 -2.67
N TYR A 52 -9.58 44.90 -3.72
CA TYR A 52 -9.74 45.55 -5.02
C TYR A 52 -10.90 46.56 -4.94
N ARG A 53 -10.58 47.83 -4.67
CA ARG A 53 -11.52 48.94 -4.89
C ARG A 53 -11.67 49.14 -6.40
N GLY A 54 -12.87 48.87 -6.92
CA GLY A 54 -13.20 48.89 -8.34
C GLY A 54 -12.73 50.16 -9.06
N VAL A 55 -11.80 49.99 -9.99
CA VAL A 55 -11.41 51.01 -10.95
C VAL A 55 -12.42 50.96 -12.08
N GLY A 56 -13.28 51.99 -12.14
CA GLY A 56 -14.11 52.26 -13.30
C GLY A 56 -13.21 52.51 -14.51
N LEU A 57 -13.22 51.59 -15.46
CA LEU A 57 -12.66 51.79 -16.79
C LEU A 57 -13.60 52.74 -17.53
N GLU A 58 -13.34 54.05 -17.44
CA GLU A 58 -13.89 55.03 -18.36
C GLU A 58 -13.25 54.82 -19.74
N LEU A 59 -13.97 54.12 -20.63
CA LEU A 59 -13.74 54.19 -22.06
C LEU A 59 -14.49 55.41 -22.63
N PRO A 60 -13.86 56.21 -23.50
CA PRO A 60 -14.51 57.36 -24.10
C PRO A 60 -15.50 56.90 -25.17
N GLY A 61 -16.75 57.35 -25.05
CA GLY A 61 -17.73 57.30 -26.13
C GLY A 61 -18.77 56.19 -25.97
N THR A 62 -19.87 56.48 -25.30
CA THR A 62 -21.23 56.36 -25.85
C THR A 62 -22.24 56.92 -24.85
N ALA A 63 -23.28 57.52 -25.41
CA ALA A 63 -24.18 58.45 -24.75
C ALA A 63 -24.99 57.88 -23.58
N ARG A 64 -25.27 58.79 -22.66
CA ARG A 64 -26.26 58.73 -21.59
C ARG A 64 -27.67 58.54 -22.18
N GLY A 65 -28.38 57.50 -21.73
CA GLY A 65 -29.80 57.29 -22.03
C GLY A 65 -30.39 56.28 -21.04
N GLY A 66 -31.24 56.76 -20.14
CA GLY A 66 -31.81 55.97 -19.05
C GLY A 66 -33.06 55.16 -19.42
N THR A 67 -33.72 54.73 -18.35
CA THR A 67 -35.02 54.04 -18.23
C THR A 67 -35.01 52.53 -18.31
N GLY A 68 -35.62 51.94 -17.28
CA GLY A 68 -35.54 50.53 -16.97
C GLY A 68 -36.32 49.65 -17.92
N ASN A 69 -35.75 48.48 -18.15
CA ASN A 69 -36.51 47.25 -18.31
C ASN A 69 -35.67 46.16 -17.64
N GLY A 70 -36.29 45.42 -16.72
CA GLY A 70 -35.68 44.34 -15.95
C GLY A 70 -35.28 43.17 -16.85
N ILE A 71 -34.24 43.36 -17.64
CA ILE A 71 -33.63 42.31 -18.43
C ILE A 71 -32.61 41.63 -17.53
N ASN A 72 -32.84 40.34 -17.26
CA ASN A 72 -31.94 39.49 -16.49
C ASN A 72 -30.50 39.61 -17.03
N ILE A 73 -29.53 39.72 -16.10
CA ILE A 73 -28.10 39.92 -16.40
C ILE A 73 -27.60 38.91 -17.44
N HIS A 74 -28.15 37.69 -17.42
CA HIS A 74 -27.90 36.65 -18.41
C HIS A 74 -28.24 37.09 -19.85
N ARG A 75 -29.40 37.70 -20.10
CA ARG A 75 -29.77 38.18 -21.45
C ARG A 75 -28.92 39.38 -21.87
N ARG A 76 -28.49 40.22 -20.93
CA ARG A 76 -27.55 41.33 -21.20
C ARG A 76 -26.14 40.83 -21.55
N MET A 77 -25.65 39.81 -20.83
CA MET A 77 -24.38 39.14 -21.11
C MET A 77 -24.41 38.47 -22.49
N MET A 78 -25.49 37.77 -22.82
CA MET A 78 -25.62 37.12 -24.14
C MET A 78 -25.68 38.13 -25.29
N GLY A 79 -26.25 39.32 -25.10
CA GLY A 79 -26.23 40.39 -26.10
C GLY A 79 -24.84 41.00 -26.34
N VAL A 80 -24.00 41.06 -25.31
CA VAL A 80 -22.59 41.50 -25.43
C VAL A 80 -21.75 40.41 -26.10
N LEU A 81 -21.94 39.14 -25.72
CA LEU A 81 -21.26 38.01 -26.36
C LEU A 81 -21.66 37.83 -27.83
N GLY A 82 -22.93 38.03 -28.17
CA GLY A 82 -23.43 37.95 -29.55
C GLY A 82 -22.92 39.09 -30.45
N ARG A 83 -22.55 40.23 -29.87
CA ARG A 83 -21.89 41.34 -30.58
C ARG A 83 -20.36 41.16 -30.67
N MET A 84 -19.80 40.21 -29.92
CA MET A 84 -18.38 39.84 -29.91
C MET A 84 -18.07 38.53 -30.67
N GLY A 85 -19.09 37.81 -31.15
CA GLY A 85 -18.91 36.70 -32.09
C GLY A 85 -18.56 37.22 -33.49
N PRO A 86 -17.78 36.48 -34.30
CA PRO A 86 -17.36 36.98 -35.61
C PRO A 86 -18.61 37.16 -36.47
N ALA A 87 -18.81 38.39 -36.94
CA ALA A 87 -19.66 38.66 -38.08
C ALA A 87 -19.18 37.77 -39.22
N ALA A 88 -20.11 37.03 -39.82
CA ALA A 88 -19.86 36.39 -41.08
C ALA A 88 -19.41 37.47 -42.08
N GLU A 89 -18.22 37.21 -42.64
CA GLU A 89 -17.75 37.65 -43.96
C GLU A 89 -17.61 39.16 -44.17
N GLU A 90 -16.35 39.65 -44.10
CA GLU A 90 -15.70 40.33 -45.23
C GLU A 90 -14.22 40.69 -44.88
N GLU A 91 -13.32 40.14 -45.71
CA GLU A 91 -11.95 40.56 -46.11
C GLU A 91 -10.83 40.94 -45.10
N GLU A 92 -9.65 40.35 -45.39
CA GLU A 92 -8.26 40.78 -45.12
C GLU A 92 -7.52 40.40 -43.79
N ARG A 93 -6.70 39.33 -43.93
CA ARG A 93 -5.32 39.11 -43.42
C ARG A 93 -5.00 38.67 -41.96
N PRO A 94 -3.90 37.89 -41.75
CA PRO A 94 -3.75 36.93 -40.66
C PRO A 94 -2.71 37.33 -39.61
N GLN A 95 -2.94 37.03 -38.31
CA GLN A 95 -1.87 36.80 -37.30
C GLN A 95 -2.32 36.42 -35.86
N HIS A 96 -3.59 36.51 -35.47
CA HIS A 96 -3.98 36.41 -34.04
C HIS A 96 -4.43 35.01 -33.54
N GLN A 97 -4.46 33.97 -34.38
CA GLN A 97 -5.06 32.68 -34.00
C GLN A 97 -4.10 31.68 -33.35
N GLN A 98 -2.79 31.98 -33.32
CA GLN A 98 -1.78 31.02 -32.84
C GLN A 98 -1.52 31.08 -31.32
N GLN A 99 -1.75 32.23 -30.67
CA GLN A 99 -1.57 32.34 -29.20
C GLN A 99 -2.73 31.71 -28.39
N GLN A 100 -3.97 31.76 -28.87
CA GLN A 100 -5.12 31.23 -28.10
C GLN A 100 -5.13 29.68 -28.07
N ALA A 101 -4.68 29.03 -29.14
CA ALA A 101 -4.55 27.57 -29.17
C ALA A 101 -3.42 27.08 -28.22
N ALA A 102 -2.30 27.81 -28.12
CA ALA A 102 -1.20 27.44 -27.22
C ALA A 102 -1.62 27.51 -25.74
N GLY A 103 -2.31 28.57 -25.32
CA GLY A 103 -2.78 28.72 -23.94
C GLY A 103 -3.87 27.71 -23.52
N ALA A 104 -4.77 27.34 -24.43
CA ALA A 104 -5.78 26.31 -24.18
C ALA A 104 -5.16 24.90 -24.08
N VAL A 105 -4.17 24.59 -24.94
CA VAL A 105 -3.44 23.32 -24.91
C VAL A 105 -2.54 23.22 -23.67
N GLU A 106 -1.92 24.32 -23.25
CA GLU A 106 -1.11 24.37 -22.03
C GLU A 106 -1.96 24.26 -20.76
N SER A 107 -3.14 24.90 -20.72
CA SER A 107 -4.14 24.71 -19.67
C SER A 107 -4.65 23.25 -19.60
N SER A 108 -4.93 22.63 -20.75
CA SER A 108 -5.31 21.20 -20.83
C SER A 108 -4.17 20.26 -20.43
N ARG A 109 -2.92 20.58 -20.76
CA ARG A 109 -1.73 19.83 -20.31
C ARG A 109 -1.53 19.96 -18.81
N GLY A 110 -1.66 21.17 -18.26
CA GLY A 110 -1.59 21.45 -16.83
C GLY A 110 -2.69 20.73 -16.04
N PHE A 111 -3.92 20.77 -16.54
CA PHE A 111 -5.05 20.03 -15.97
C PHE A 111 -4.81 18.51 -15.98
N ARG A 112 -4.38 17.93 -17.11
CA ARG A 112 -4.02 16.51 -17.19
C ARG A 112 -2.87 16.14 -16.24
N HIS A 113 -1.88 17.02 -16.08
CA HIS A 113 -0.81 16.81 -15.11
C HIS A 113 -1.33 16.80 -13.67
N MET A 114 -2.18 17.77 -13.30
CA MET A 114 -2.81 17.84 -11.98
C MET A 114 -3.67 16.60 -11.69
N MET A 115 -4.46 16.14 -12.66
CA MET A 115 -5.28 14.94 -12.51
C MET A 115 -4.44 13.67 -12.36
N ARG A 116 -3.35 13.54 -13.13
CA ARG A 116 -2.39 12.42 -12.96
C ARG A 116 -1.76 12.44 -11.57
N GLU A 117 -1.35 13.61 -11.09
CA GLU A 117 -0.75 13.73 -9.76
C GLU A 117 -1.77 13.41 -8.65
N ARG A 118 -3.03 13.81 -8.80
CA ARG A 118 -4.11 13.41 -7.88
C ARG A 118 -4.25 11.89 -7.84
N GLN A 119 -4.40 11.23 -8.99
CA GLN A 119 -4.51 9.77 -9.06
C GLN A 119 -3.28 9.07 -8.46
N ARG A 120 -2.08 9.60 -8.69
CA ARG A 120 -0.85 9.08 -8.10
C ARG A 120 -0.90 9.12 -6.57
N ARG A 121 -1.38 10.23 -5.99
CA ARG A 121 -1.54 10.39 -4.54
C ARG A 121 -2.64 9.50 -3.97
N GLU A 122 -3.77 9.37 -4.66
CA GLU A 122 -4.86 8.47 -4.26
C GLU A 122 -4.37 7.01 -4.22
N LYS A 123 -3.67 6.56 -5.26
CA LYS A 123 -3.06 5.22 -5.31
C LYS A 123 -2.06 5.01 -4.17
N LEU A 124 -1.21 6.01 -3.89
CA LEU A 124 -0.25 5.93 -2.80
C LEU A 124 -0.97 5.84 -1.44
N SER A 125 -1.97 6.68 -1.19
CA SER A 125 -2.78 6.64 0.03
C SER A 125 -3.47 5.29 0.21
N GLN A 126 -4.04 4.72 -0.85
CA GLN A 126 -4.64 3.39 -0.81
C GLN A 126 -3.60 2.33 -0.46
N SER A 127 -2.43 2.36 -1.08
CA SER A 127 -1.37 1.39 -0.77
C SER A 127 -0.90 1.45 0.69
N TYR A 128 -0.89 2.64 1.31
CA TYR A 128 -0.61 2.78 2.74
C TYR A 128 -1.74 2.22 3.60
N ALA A 129 -3.00 2.40 3.21
CA ALA A 129 -4.13 1.85 3.93
C ALA A 129 -4.13 0.31 3.88
N ASP A 130 -3.87 -0.26 2.70
CA ASP A 130 -3.76 -1.72 2.51
C ASP A 130 -2.58 -2.28 3.31
N LEU A 131 -1.43 -1.61 3.27
CA LEU A 131 -0.27 -2.00 4.07
C LEU A 131 -0.59 -1.96 5.56
N TYR A 132 -1.20 -0.87 6.05
CA TYR A 132 -1.61 -0.74 7.44
C TYR A 132 -2.59 -1.83 7.85
N ALA A 133 -3.58 -2.19 7.02
CA ALA A 133 -4.50 -3.28 7.34
C ALA A 133 -3.75 -4.59 7.67
N MET A 134 -2.68 -4.90 6.92
CA MET A 134 -1.84 -6.08 7.15
C MET A 134 -0.95 -5.98 8.41
N VAL A 135 -0.56 -4.77 8.83
CA VAL A 135 0.38 -4.55 9.96
C VAL A 135 -0.26 -3.80 11.14
N SER A 136 -1.58 -3.69 11.18
CA SER A 136 -2.35 -2.86 12.11
C SER A 136 -2.18 -3.27 13.57
N SER A 137 -1.91 -4.56 13.83
CA SER A 137 -1.61 -5.07 15.17
C SER A 137 -0.23 -4.65 15.72
N ARG A 138 0.65 -4.13 14.86
CA ARG A 138 2.08 -3.92 15.15
C ARG A 138 2.56 -2.50 14.83
N SER A 139 1.67 -1.62 14.38
CA SER A 139 2.03 -0.27 13.92
C SER A 139 1.05 0.77 14.39
N LYS A 140 1.54 2.00 14.53
CA LYS A 140 0.70 3.19 14.63
C LYS A 140 0.29 3.61 13.21
N GLN A 141 -0.80 4.36 13.09
CA GLN A 141 -1.36 4.78 11.79
C GLN A 141 -0.49 5.82 11.03
N ASP A 142 0.69 6.19 11.55
CA ASP A 142 1.59 7.09 10.86
C ASP A 142 2.45 6.38 9.79
N LYS A 143 2.80 7.10 8.71
CA LYS A 143 3.46 6.51 7.53
C LYS A 143 4.80 5.85 7.86
N ASN A 144 5.59 6.44 8.76
CA ASN A 144 6.91 5.92 9.10
C ASN A 144 6.78 4.64 9.94
N SER A 145 5.90 4.63 10.94
CA SER A 145 5.62 3.44 11.74
C SER A 145 5.10 2.30 10.87
N ILE A 146 4.18 2.56 9.93
CA ILE A 146 3.66 1.52 9.02
C ILE A 146 4.81 0.86 8.24
N VAL A 147 5.69 1.66 7.63
CA VAL A 147 6.78 1.14 6.78
C VAL A 147 7.82 0.40 7.62
N GLN A 148 8.22 0.94 8.77
CA GLN A 148 9.19 0.29 9.65
C GLN A 148 8.65 -1.02 10.22
N SER A 149 7.41 -1.01 10.74
CA SER A 149 6.77 -2.22 11.24
C SER A 149 6.59 -3.27 10.15
N ALA A 150 6.27 -2.88 8.91
CA ALA A 150 6.19 -3.79 7.79
C ALA A 150 7.54 -4.41 7.44
N ALA A 151 8.62 -3.62 7.43
CA ALA A 151 9.97 -4.12 7.17
C ALA A 151 10.41 -5.16 8.20
N VAL A 152 10.16 -4.88 9.49
CA VAL A 152 10.42 -5.82 10.58
C VAL A 152 9.57 -7.08 10.44
N TYR A 153 8.28 -6.93 10.14
CA TYR A 153 7.37 -8.06 9.99
C TYR A 153 7.76 -8.99 8.84
N ILE A 154 8.24 -8.45 7.71
CA ILE A 154 8.78 -9.26 6.61
C ILE A 154 9.97 -10.09 7.07
N HIS A 155 10.87 -9.53 7.87
CA HIS A 155 12.02 -10.26 8.40
C HIS A 155 11.58 -11.40 9.33
N GLU A 156 10.67 -11.12 10.26
CA GLU A 156 10.10 -12.13 11.16
C GLU A 156 9.42 -13.27 10.38
N LEU A 157 8.63 -12.94 9.35
CA LEU A 157 7.96 -13.94 8.52
C LEU A 157 8.95 -14.81 7.74
N LYS A 158 10.06 -14.24 7.24
CA LYS A 158 11.11 -15.02 6.58
C LYS A 158 11.75 -16.02 7.55
N VAL A 159 12.10 -15.56 8.76
CA VAL A 159 12.66 -16.43 9.80
C VAL A 159 11.67 -17.54 10.21
N ALA A 160 10.40 -17.17 10.44
CA ALA A 160 9.36 -18.14 10.78
C ALA A 160 9.14 -19.18 9.67
N LYS A 161 9.14 -18.74 8.40
CA LYS A 161 9.04 -19.64 7.25
C LYS A 161 10.19 -20.64 7.21
N GLU A 162 11.42 -20.19 7.36
CA GLU A 162 12.59 -21.09 7.37
C GLU A 162 12.54 -22.08 8.52
N GLN A 163 12.16 -21.64 9.73
CA GLN A 163 12.02 -22.54 10.88
C GLN A 163 10.93 -23.59 10.65
N LEU A 164 9.78 -23.18 10.09
CA LEU A 164 8.70 -24.11 9.74
C LEU A 164 9.12 -25.08 8.65
N GLN A 165 9.87 -24.63 7.65
CA GLN A 165 10.43 -25.49 6.61
C GLN A 165 11.39 -26.52 7.20
N ARG A 166 12.37 -26.10 8.03
CA ARG A 166 13.29 -27.03 8.72
C ARG A 166 12.52 -28.07 9.54
N ARG A 167 11.54 -27.66 10.34
CA ARG A 167 10.70 -28.60 11.11
C ARG A 167 9.89 -29.52 10.21
N ASN A 168 9.36 -29.02 9.10
CA ASN A 168 8.62 -29.84 8.15
C ASN A 168 9.53 -30.89 7.51
N ASP A 169 10.76 -30.52 7.14
CA ASP A 169 11.75 -31.42 6.56
C ASP A 169 12.24 -32.45 7.59
N GLU A 170 12.45 -32.05 8.85
CA GLU A 170 12.75 -32.99 9.94
C GLU A 170 11.61 -33.97 10.19
N LEU A 171 10.37 -33.51 10.18
CA LEU A 171 9.19 -34.38 10.33
C LEU A 171 9.07 -35.31 9.13
N LYS A 172 9.24 -34.80 7.91
CA LYS A 172 9.29 -35.62 6.70
C LYS A 172 10.42 -36.64 6.77
N ALA A 173 11.61 -36.27 7.23
CA ALA A 173 12.73 -37.20 7.40
C ALA A 173 12.47 -38.23 8.52
N LYS A 174 11.73 -37.89 9.58
CA LYS A 174 11.28 -38.89 10.57
C LYS A 174 10.24 -39.84 9.99
N ILE A 175 9.36 -39.34 9.12
CA ILE A 175 8.32 -40.14 8.45
C ILE A 175 8.89 -40.95 7.28
N LEU A 176 9.90 -40.46 6.54
CA LEU A 176 10.47 -41.08 5.33
C LEU A 176 11.85 -41.72 5.57
N GLY A 177 12.60 -41.28 6.56
CA GLY A 177 13.89 -41.88 6.94
C GLY A 177 13.75 -43.24 7.62
N HIS A 178 12.53 -43.60 8.05
CA HIS A 178 12.16 -44.96 8.41
C HIS A 178 11.74 -45.81 7.18
N ASP A 179 11.79 -45.29 5.95
CA ASP A 179 11.10 -45.87 4.77
C ASP A 179 12.02 -46.53 3.74
N GLU A 180 13.30 -46.15 3.64
CA GLU A 180 14.12 -46.70 2.53
C GLU A 180 14.64 -48.12 2.76
N GLN A 181 14.59 -48.62 4.00
CA GLN A 181 15.20 -49.92 4.33
C GLN A 181 14.20 -51.03 4.68
N GLN A 182 12.91 -50.72 4.86
CA GLN A 182 11.91 -51.71 5.28
C GLN A 182 10.70 -51.69 4.37
N GLN A 183 10.43 -52.83 3.73
CA GLN A 183 9.24 -53.05 2.92
C GLN A 183 8.00 -52.78 3.78
N CYS A 184 7.12 -51.89 3.34
CA CYS A 184 5.84 -51.64 4.00
C CYS A 184 4.67 -52.21 3.21
N VAL A 185 3.68 -52.78 3.90
CA VAL A 185 2.41 -53.22 3.30
C VAL A 185 1.33 -52.20 3.63
N LYS A 186 0.60 -51.79 2.58
CA LYS A 186 -0.57 -50.91 2.69
C LYS A 186 -1.82 -51.76 2.93
N VAL A 187 -2.41 -51.62 4.11
CA VAL A 187 -3.66 -52.27 4.50
C VAL A 187 -4.78 -51.24 4.43
N GLN A 188 -5.78 -51.49 3.59
CA GLN A 188 -6.97 -50.65 3.50
C GLN A 188 -8.19 -51.43 4.01
N PHE A 189 -9.01 -50.77 4.82
CA PHE A 189 -10.30 -51.31 5.24
C PHE A 189 -11.37 -50.22 5.23
N GLU A 190 -12.55 -50.61 4.79
CA GLU A 190 -13.74 -49.78 4.71
C GLU A 190 -14.81 -50.42 5.61
N VAL A 191 -15.43 -49.61 6.46
CA VAL A 191 -16.42 -50.05 7.44
C VAL A 191 -17.63 -49.15 7.34
N ASP A 192 -18.77 -49.75 7.00
CA ASP A 192 -20.08 -49.13 7.08
C ASP A 192 -20.62 -49.22 8.52
N GLU A 193 -21.27 -48.15 8.97
CA GLU A 193 -21.82 -47.94 10.30
C GLU A 193 -20.81 -48.22 11.45
N PRO A 194 -19.71 -47.43 11.52
CA PRO A 194 -18.60 -47.71 12.41
C PRO A 194 -18.99 -47.71 13.89
N SER A 195 -20.07 -47.01 14.29
CA SER A 195 -20.55 -46.94 15.68
C SER A 195 -20.99 -48.29 16.25
N SER A 196 -21.53 -49.19 15.41
CA SER A 196 -21.94 -50.54 15.82
C SER A 196 -20.75 -51.52 15.84
N SER A 197 -19.71 -51.23 15.05
CA SER A 197 -18.55 -52.09 14.84
C SER A 197 -17.25 -51.59 15.53
N VAL A 198 -17.34 -50.56 16.36
CA VAL A 198 -16.18 -49.98 17.09
C VAL A 198 -15.47 -51.05 17.92
N ASP A 199 -16.20 -51.88 18.66
CA ASP A 199 -15.60 -52.90 19.54
C ASP A 199 -14.83 -53.96 18.74
N SER A 200 -15.37 -54.37 17.58
CA SER A 200 -14.70 -55.27 16.64
C SER A 200 -13.41 -54.64 16.09
N MET A 201 -13.43 -53.34 15.80
CA MET A 201 -12.27 -52.59 15.31
C MET A 201 -11.19 -52.42 16.38
N ILE A 202 -11.59 -52.10 17.61
CA ILE A 202 -10.69 -52.07 18.77
C ILE A 202 -10.06 -53.44 18.97
N GLY A 203 -10.83 -54.53 18.84
CA GLY A 203 -10.32 -55.89 18.91
C GLY A 203 -9.27 -56.19 17.83
N ALA A 204 -9.53 -55.80 16.58
CA ALA A 204 -8.59 -55.98 15.47
C ALA A 204 -7.29 -55.18 15.67
N LEU A 205 -7.39 -53.90 16.05
CA LEU A 205 -6.24 -53.05 16.33
C LEU A 205 -5.44 -53.55 17.54
N THR A 206 -6.11 -54.06 18.58
CA THR A 206 -5.46 -54.67 19.74
C THR A 206 -4.69 -55.93 19.36
N ARG A 207 -5.21 -56.72 18.42
CA ARG A 207 -4.53 -57.90 17.87
C ARG A 207 -3.31 -57.53 17.03
N LEU A 208 -3.42 -56.50 16.19
CA LEU A 208 -2.28 -55.98 15.43
C LEU A 208 -1.19 -55.44 16.36
N LYS A 209 -1.59 -54.77 17.45
CA LYS A 209 -0.67 -54.30 18.49
C LYS A 209 0.04 -55.46 19.21
N SER A 210 -0.66 -56.56 19.51
CA SER A 210 -0.04 -57.73 20.17
C SER A 210 0.91 -58.50 19.25
N MET A 211 0.77 -58.38 17.94
CA MET A 211 1.70 -58.95 16.95
C MET A 211 3.00 -58.15 16.80
N ASN A 212 3.19 -57.05 17.53
CA ASN A 212 4.36 -56.16 17.44
C ASN A 212 4.66 -55.64 16.02
N VAL A 213 3.62 -55.52 15.19
CA VAL A 213 3.74 -54.92 13.86
C VAL A 213 3.95 -53.42 14.04
N LYS A 214 5.02 -52.87 13.46
CA LYS A 214 5.30 -51.44 13.52
C LYS A 214 4.51 -50.71 12.44
N THR A 215 3.63 -49.81 12.87
CA THR A 215 2.84 -48.98 11.97
C THR A 215 3.55 -47.65 11.71
N ARG A 216 3.79 -47.34 10.42
CA ARG A 216 4.45 -46.11 9.98
C ARG A 216 3.49 -44.93 9.90
N GLY A 217 2.25 -45.20 9.51
CA GLY A 217 1.21 -44.19 9.40
C GLY A 217 -0.17 -44.80 9.30
N ILE A 218 -1.16 -44.09 9.84
CA ILE A 218 -2.58 -44.43 9.75
C ILE A 218 -3.30 -43.18 9.23
N HIS A 219 -4.05 -43.35 8.15
CA HIS A 219 -4.92 -42.33 7.61
C HIS A 219 -6.35 -42.84 7.63
N SER A 220 -7.20 -42.19 8.42
CA SER A 220 -8.60 -42.56 8.57
C SER A 220 -9.49 -41.40 8.17
N ILE A 221 -10.48 -41.67 7.32
CA ILE A 221 -11.49 -40.71 6.88
C ILE A 221 -12.86 -41.26 7.27
N LEU A 222 -13.60 -40.48 8.07
CA LEU A 222 -14.99 -40.76 8.40
C LEU A 222 -15.90 -39.82 7.60
N SER A 223 -16.77 -40.39 6.76
CA SER A 223 -17.75 -39.65 5.98
C SER A 223 -19.14 -40.23 6.21
N GLY A 224 -19.99 -39.51 6.94
CA GLY A 224 -21.31 -40.00 7.34
C GLY A 224 -21.18 -41.23 8.23
N GLN A 225 -21.83 -42.33 7.83
CA GLN A 225 -21.72 -43.62 8.51
C GLN A 225 -20.64 -44.52 7.91
N ARG A 226 -19.61 -43.97 7.24
CA ARG A 226 -18.60 -44.80 6.57
C ARG A 226 -17.20 -44.38 6.96
N LEU A 227 -16.42 -45.32 7.48
CA LEU A 227 -15.02 -45.13 7.83
C LEU A 227 -14.14 -45.85 6.80
N THR A 228 -13.28 -45.10 6.12
CA THR A 228 -12.18 -45.66 5.33
C THR A 228 -10.88 -45.45 6.09
N THR A 229 -10.07 -46.50 6.23
CA THR A 229 -8.77 -46.40 6.88
C THR A 229 -7.71 -47.07 6.03
N GLU A 230 -6.60 -46.37 5.87
CA GLU A 230 -5.38 -46.82 5.23
C GLU A 230 -4.26 -46.86 6.28
N MET A 231 -3.59 -47.99 6.40
CA MET A 231 -2.50 -48.19 7.34
C MET A 231 -1.27 -48.73 6.61
N ASN A 232 -0.11 -48.10 6.87
CA ASN A 232 1.19 -48.57 6.37
C ASN A 232 1.92 -49.29 7.49
N VAL A 233 2.17 -50.59 7.33
CA VAL A 233 2.85 -51.43 8.32
C VAL A 233 4.19 -51.93 7.79
N GLU A 234 5.24 -51.88 8.61
CA GLU A 234 6.53 -52.48 8.30
C GLU A 234 6.39 -54.01 8.27
N THR A 235 6.94 -54.64 7.23
CA THR A 235 7.06 -56.10 7.17
C THR A 235 8.52 -56.50 7.22
N THR A 236 8.87 -57.29 8.24
CA THR A 236 10.13 -58.02 8.29
C THR A 236 10.05 -59.19 7.31
N VAL A 237 10.30 -58.95 6.02
CA VAL A 237 10.56 -60.05 5.08
C VAL A 237 11.99 -60.51 5.37
N SER A 238 12.12 -61.70 5.98
CA SER A 238 13.41 -62.40 6.14
C SER A 238 13.83 -63.05 4.83
#